data_AF-A0A932TN42-F1
#
_entry.id   AF-A0A932TN42-F1
#
_cell.length_a   1.000
_cell.length_b   1.000
_cell.length_c   1.000
_cell.angle_alpha   90.00
_cell.angle_beta   90.00
_cell.angle_gamma   90.00
#
_symmetry.space_group_name_H-M   'P 1'
#
loop_
_entity.id
_entity.type
_entity.pdbx_description
1 polymer ?
#
loop_
_entity_poly.entity_id
_entity_poly.type
_entity_poly.pdbx_seq_one_letter_code
_entity_poly.pdbx_strand_id
1 'polypeptide(L)'
;MDSEHLLALASDSDADVRAWAVEELCREGPVTWESLEAWAADPDERVREGVWFAWQGSWQAAGRLGAADRERWAALVAAVAEHLGGMPYVDVLGAEGLPWLEALWPHLGRLLDLGGRSLNSSIICGVLQDALVHGHVRPGAPALDAWLNGRSVERKMALLSVVQWFGAHEGWQRAIVEALVRDRSPIVSSTARALLQGRPVPDIQAREWAGNDLERC
;
A
#
# COMPACT_ATOMS: atom_id res chain seq x y z
N MET A 1 -3.77 -24.63 24.20
CA MET A 1 -3.10 -23.50 24.87
C MET A 1 -4.10 -22.37 24.90
N ASP A 2 -4.29 -21.71 26.04
CA ASP A 2 -5.26 -20.61 26.16
C ASP A 2 -4.64 -19.26 25.75
N SER A 3 -5.50 -18.26 25.53
CA SER A 3 -5.07 -16.93 25.07
C SER A 3 -4.19 -16.20 26.09
N GLU A 4 -4.33 -16.48 27.39
CA GLU A 4 -3.48 -15.86 28.43
C GLU A 4 -2.04 -16.37 28.33
N HIS A 5 -1.85 -17.68 28.13
CA HIS A 5 -0.53 -18.26 27.93
C HIS A 5 0.13 -17.70 26.67
N LEU A 6 -0.63 -17.58 25.58
CA LEU A 6 -0.14 -17.01 24.34
C LEU A 6 0.29 -15.54 24.49
N LEU A 7 -0.48 -14.72 25.22
CA LEU A 7 -0.12 -13.32 25.49
C LEU A 7 1.20 -13.21 26.29
N ALA A 8 1.44 -14.14 27.22
CA ALA A 8 2.71 -14.19 27.93
C ALA A 8 3.88 -14.52 26.98
N LEU A 9 3.70 -15.49 26.08
CA LEU A 9 4.71 -15.86 25.09
C LEU A 9 4.97 -14.75 24.05
N ALA A 10 3.98 -13.91 23.75
CA ALA A 10 4.16 -12.75 22.88
C ALA A 10 5.10 -11.67 23.47
N SER A 11 5.53 -11.82 24.73
CA SER A 11 6.52 -10.96 25.39
C SER A 11 7.83 -11.71 25.71
N ASP A 12 8.05 -12.90 25.16
CA ASP A 12 9.25 -13.69 25.41
C ASP A 12 10.52 -12.99 24.89
N SER A 13 11.66 -13.28 25.50
CA SER A 13 12.96 -12.83 25.00
C SER A 13 13.33 -13.41 23.63
N ASP A 14 12.87 -14.63 23.34
CA ASP A 14 13.10 -15.31 22.07
C ASP A 14 12.10 -14.83 21.00
N ALA A 15 12.64 -14.31 19.90
CA ALA A 15 11.83 -13.77 18.82
C ALA A 15 11.05 -14.86 18.05
N ASP A 16 11.56 -16.10 17.98
CA ASP A 16 10.84 -17.21 17.35
C ASP A 16 9.57 -17.53 18.15
N VAL A 17 9.70 -17.53 19.49
CA VAL A 17 8.59 -17.76 20.42
C VAL A 17 7.57 -16.63 20.33
N ARG A 18 8.03 -15.37 20.31
CA ARG A 18 7.13 -14.22 20.12
C ARG A 18 6.39 -14.28 18.79
N ALA A 19 7.10 -14.53 17.69
CA ALA A 19 6.50 -14.55 16.35
C ALA A 19 5.42 -15.63 16.25
N TRP A 20 5.71 -16.84 16.72
CA TRP A 20 4.73 -17.92 16.77
C TRP A 20 3.53 -17.56 17.65
N ALA A 21 3.76 -17.03 18.84
CA ALA A 21 2.68 -16.66 19.76
C ALA A 21 1.76 -15.58 19.18
N VAL A 22 2.34 -14.57 18.52
CA VAL A 22 1.57 -13.54 17.80
C VAL A 22 0.76 -14.17 16.67
N GLU A 23 1.36 -15.03 15.85
CA GLU A 23 0.62 -15.71 14.77
C GLU A 23 -0.59 -16.51 15.30
N GLU A 24 -0.40 -17.29 16.36
CA GLU A 24 -1.47 -18.05 17.01
C GLU A 24 -2.57 -17.14 17.58
N LEU A 25 -2.20 -16.05 18.26
CA LEU A 25 -3.14 -15.05 18.80
C LEU A 25 -3.98 -14.42 17.68
N CYS A 26 -3.31 -14.04 16.60
CA CYS A 26 -3.92 -13.43 15.42
C CYS A 26 -4.88 -14.38 14.68
N ARG A 27 -4.66 -15.70 14.80
CA ARG A 27 -5.50 -16.73 14.16
C ARG A 27 -6.71 -17.11 14.99
N GLU A 28 -6.55 -17.27 16.30
CA GLU A 28 -7.53 -17.96 17.16
C GLU A 28 -8.14 -17.07 18.27
N GLY A 29 -7.51 -15.93 18.59
CA GLY A 29 -7.77 -15.19 19.83
C GLY A 29 -8.39 -13.80 19.65
N PRO A 30 -8.97 -13.22 20.72
CA PRO A 30 -9.28 -11.80 20.75
C PRO A 30 -7.98 -11.01 20.86
N VAL A 31 -7.57 -10.38 19.76
CA VAL A 31 -6.45 -9.45 19.75
C VAL A 31 -6.95 -8.05 20.06
N THR A 32 -6.25 -7.35 20.97
CA THR A 32 -6.53 -5.94 21.25
C THR A 32 -5.68 -5.02 20.37
N TRP A 33 -6.16 -3.80 20.17
CA TRP A 33 -5.39 -2.79 19.46
C TRP A 33 -4.05 -2.45 20.11
N GLU A 34 -3.98 -2.43 21.44
CA GLU A 34 -2.74 -2.18 22.17
C GLU A 34 -1.70 -3.27 21.89
N SER A 35 -2.15 -4.53 21.82
CA SER A 35 -1.31 -5.66 21.44
C SER A 35 -0.80 -5.53 20.00
N LEU A 36 -1.68 -5.20 19.05
CA LEU A 36 -1.31 -5.00 17.65
C LEU A 36 -0.26 -3.89 17.47
N GLU A 37 -0.45 -2.76 18.16
CA GLU A 37 0.48 -1.63 18.11
C GLU A 37 1.85 -2.00 18.70
N ALA A 38 1.87 -2.76 19.81
CA ALA A 38 3.10 -3.25 20.41
C ALA A 38 3.85 -4.21 19.47
N TRP A 39 3.15 -5.16 18.85
CA TRP A 39 3.76 -6.14 17.94
C TRP A 39 4.24 -5.52 16.63
N ALA A 40 3.55 -4.50 16.11
CA ALA A 40 3.99 -3.76 14.93
C ALA A 40 5.29 -2.97 15.16
N ALA A 41 5.59 -2.66 16.42
CA ALA A 41 6.82 -1.99 16.84
C ALA A 41 7.91 -2.97 17.33
N ASP A 42 7.68 -4.29 17.28
CA ASP A 42 8.66 -5.28 17.71
C ASP A 42 9.94 -5.19 16.86
N PRO A 43 11.14 -5.35 17.45
CA PRO A 43 12.39 -5.33 16.69
C PRO A 43 12.51 -6.47 15.66
N ASP A 44 11.90 -7.64 15.88
CA ASP A 44 11.95 -8.78 14.96
C ASP A 44 10.89 -8.66 13.86
N GLU A 45 11.31 -8.88 12.61
CA GLU A 45 10.44 -8.74 11.44
C GLU A 45 9.29 -9.75 11.42
N ARG A 46 9.50 -10.97 11.91
CA ARG A 46 8.48 -12.04 11.88
C ARG A 46 7.36 -11.76 12.86
N VAL A 47 7.67 -11.09 13.97
CA VAL A 47 6.65 -10.60 14.91
C VAL A 47 5.78 -9.54 14.24
N ARG A 48 6.40 -8.60 13.50
CA ARG A 48 5.67 -7.58 12.73
C ARG A 48 4.84 -8.20 11.60
N GLU A 49 5.33 -9.25 10.93
CA GLU A 49 4.54 -10.02 9.96
C GLU A 49 3.33 -10.72 10.60
N GLY A 50 3.44 -11.15 11.85
CA GLY A 50 2.33 -11.69 12.64
C GLY A 50 1.12 -10.75 12.72
N VAL A 51 1.36 -9.43 12.82
CA VAL A 51 0.31 -8.39 12.79
C VAL A 51 -0.47 -8.39 11.47
N TRP A 52 0.20 -8.73 10.37
CA TRP A 52 -0.44 -8.86 9.06
C TRP A 52 -1.34 -10.11 8.95
N PHE A 53 -1.05 -11.19 9.66
CA PHE A 53 -2.00 -12.31 9.73
C PHE A 53 -3.25 -11.94 10.53
N ALA A 54 -3.09 -11.14 11.60
CA ALA A 54 -4.21 -10.57 12.35
C ALA A 54 -5.09 -9.71 11.46
N TRP A 55 -4.46 -8.93 10.58
CA TRP A 55 -5.14 -8.17 9.54
C TRP A 55 -6.05 -9.06 8.71
N GLN A 56 -5.49 -10.11 8.09
CA GLN A 56 -6.25 -11.02 7.22
C GLN A 56 -7.40 -11.72 7.96
N GLY A 57 -7.17 -12.17 9.20
CA GLY A 57 -8.22 -12.80 10.02
C GLY A 57 -9.33 -11.82 10.42
N SER A 58 -8.96 -10.61 10.86
CA SER A 58 -9.90 -9.52 11.20
C SER A 58 -10.67 -9.03 9.97
N TRP A 59 -10.06 -9.16 8.80
CA TRP A 59 -10.63 -8.72 7.54
C TRP A 59 -11.74 -9.64 7.01
N GLN A 60 -11.71 -10.95 7.30
CA GLN A 60 -12.90 -11.79 7.09
C GLN A 60 -14.12 -11.29 7.91
N ALA A 61 -13.88 -10.42 8.90
CA ALA A 61 -14.89 -9.67 9.63
C ALA A 61 -15.01 -8.17 9.24
N ALA A 62 -14.28 -7.67 8.23
CA ALA A 62 -14.17 -6.25 7.85
C ALA A 62 -15.48 -5.54 7.51
N GLY A 63 -16.50 -6.28 7.05
CA GLY A 63 -17.87 -5.76 6.91
C GLY A 63 -18.50 -5.28 8.23
N ARG A 64 -17.81 -5.46 9.36
CA ARG A 64 -18.24 -5.08 10.72
C ARG A 64 -17.39 -3.97 11.36
N LEU A 65 -16.30 -3.54 10.73
CA LEU A 65 -15.39 -2.53 11.31
C LEU A 65 -15.89 -1.10 11.08
N GLY A 66 -15.79 -0.26 12.11
CA GLY A 66 -16.12 1.16 12.02
C GLY A 66 -15.11 1.96 11.18
N ALA A 67 -15.43 3.22 10.88
CA ALA A 67 -14.48 4.11 10.18
C ALA A 67 -13.18 4.32 10.97
N ALA A 68 -13.29 4.52 12.29
CA ALA A 68 -12.14 4.69 13.17
C ALA A 68 -11.25 3.44 13.19
N ASP A 69 -11.84 2.24 13.17
CA ASP A 69 -11.07 1.00 13.10
C ASP A 69 -10.29 0.93 11.78
N ARG A 70 -10.91 1.29 10.64
CA ARG A 70 -10.23 1.32 9.34
C ARG A 70 -9.04 2.28 9.31
N GLU A 71 -9.18 3.47 9.87
CA GLU A 71 -8.09 4.44 9.97
C GLU A 71 -6.92 3.92 10.81
N ARG A 72 -7.22 3.34 11.97
CA ARG A 72 -6.20 2.78 12.86
C ARG A 72 -5.45 1.63 12.20
N TRP A 73 -6.19 0.80 11.51
CA TRP A 73 -5.68 -0.31 10.73
C TRP A 73 -4.79 0.16 9.56
N ALA A 74 -5.20 1.17 8.80
CA ALA A 74 -4.40 1.77 7.73
C ALA A 74 -3.08 2.36 8.27
N ALA A 75 -3.13 2.99 9.45
CA ALA A 75 -1.94 3.50 10.12
C ALA A 75 -0.98 2.37 10.54
N LEU A 76 -1.51 1.29 11.09
CA LEU A 76 -0.73 0.13 11.51
C LEU A 76 -0.06 -0.57 10.33
N VAL A 77 -0.81 -0.82 9.25
CA VAL A 77 -0.28 -1.39 8.00
C VAL A 77 0.85 -0.54 7.44
N ALA A 78 0.67 0.78 7.42
CA ALA A 78 1.71 1.67 6.95
C ALA A 78 2.97 1.62 7.82
N ALA A 79 2.83 1.56 9.15
CA ALA A 79 3.97 1.45 10.06
C ALA A 79 4.74 0.14 9.85
N VAL A 80 4.03 -0.99 9.71
CA VAL A 80 4.65 -2.29 9.41
C VAL A 80 5.36 -2.24 8.06
N ALA A 81 4.72 -1.69 7.03
CA ALA A 81 5.30 -1.57 5.69
C ALA A 81 6.59 -0.73 5.65
N GLU A 82 6.61 0.37 6.41
CA GLU A 82 7.80 1.21 6.58
C GLU A 82 8.96 0.42 7.20
N HIS A 83 8.69 -0.39 8.23
CA HIS A 83 9.71 -1.20 8.90
C HIS A 83 10.20 -2.38 8.06
N LEU A 84 9.32 -3.04 7.30
CA LEU A 84 9.69 -4.17 6.44
C LEU A 84 10.34 -3.72 5.13
N GLY A 85 10.21 -2.44 4.77
CA GLY A 85 10.68 -1.93 3.47
C GLY A 85 9.87 -2.46 2.29
N GLY A 86 8.65 -2.92 2.54
CA GLY A 86 7.76 -3.57 1.58
C GLY A 86 6.36 -3.80 2.18
N MET A 87 5.35 -3.99 1.34
CA MET A 87 4.06 -4.49 1.78
C MET A 87 3.95 -5.96 1.36
N PRO A 88 4.18 -6.92 2.27
CA PRO A 88 3.88 -8.32 1.96
C PRO A 88 2.37 -8.44 1.70
N TYR A 89 1.98 -9.11 0.61
CA TYR A 89 0.57 -9.41 0.25
C TYR A 89 -0.32 -8.22 -0.14
N VAL A 90 0.18 -7.37 -1.03
CA VAL A 90 -0.58 -6.23 -1.56
C VAL A 90 -1.89 -6.64 -2.26
N ASP A 91 -1.98 -7.87 -2.76
CA ASP A 91 -3.20 -8.43 -3.38
C ASP A 91 -4.43 -8.36 -2.45
N VAL A 92 -4.20 -8.37 -1.12
CA VAL A 92 -5.26 -8.26 -0.10
C VAL A 92 -5.83 -6.84 -0.01
N LEU A 93 -5.04 -5.82 -0.35
CA LEU A 93 -5.47 -4.42 -0.31
C LEU A 93 -6.39 -4.06 -1.48
N GLY A 94 -6.26 -4.77 -2.60
CA GLY A 94 -7.03 -4.52 -3.81
C GLY A 94 -8.43 -5.13 -3.82
N ALA A 95 -8.59 -6.34 -3.28
CA ALA A 95 -9.85 -7.09 -3.39
C ALA A 95 -11.10 -6.44 -2.74
N GLU A 96 -10.94 -5.34 -2.01
CA GLU A 96 -11.83 -4.98 -0.89
C GLU A 96 -12.40 -3.55 -0.91
N GLY A 97 -12.09 -2.80 -1.96
CA GLY A 97 -12.85 -1.62 -2.36
C GLY A 97 -12.57 -0.30 -1.62
N LEU A 98 -13.39 0.70 -1.96
CA LEU A 98 -13.16 2.14 -1.72
C LEU A 98 -12.84 2.56 -0.26
N PRO A 99 -13.61 2.13 0.77
CA PRO A 99 -13.50 2.73 2.10
C PRO A 99 -12.17 2.47 2.80
N TRP A 100 -11.46 1.41 2.39
CA TRP A 100 -10.16 1.07 2.94
C TRP A 100 -9.02 1.82 2.24
N LEU A 101 -9.11 1.91 0.91
CA LEU A 101 -8.21 2.73 0.10
C LEU A 101 -8.23 4.19 0.55
N GLU A 102 -9.40 4.75 0.89
CA GLU A 102 -9.50 6.12 1.44
C GLU A 102 -8.68 6.31 2.73
N ALA A 103 -8.72 5.34 3.64
CA ALA A 103 -7.97 5.39 4.89
C ALA A 103 -6.46 5.18 4.68
N LEU A 104 -6.07 4.32 3.74
CA LEU A 104 -4.67 4.02 3.44
C LEU A 104 -3.99 5.11 2.59
N TRP A 105 -4.74 5.80 1.73
CA TRP A 105 -4.19 6.74 0.75
C TRP A 105 -3.26 7.83 1.33
N PRO A 106 -3.58 8.47 2.48
CA PRO A 106 -2.69 9.45 3.10
C PRO A 106 -1.33 8.87 3.51
N HIS A 107 -1.25 7.56 3.76
CA HIS A 107 -0.04 6.86 4.17
C HIS A 107 0.82 6.47 2.96
N LEU A 108 0.20 6.07 1.85
CA LEU A 108 0.90 5.71 0.60
C LEU A 108 1.87 6.80 0.13
N GLY A 109 1.48 8.07 0.30
CA GLY A 109 2.33 9.19 -0.06
C GLY A 109 3.62 9.23 0.75
N ARG A 110 3.55 8.99 2.07
CA ARG A 110 4.73 8.91 2.93
C ARG A 110 5.58 7.69 2.60
N LEU A 111 4.95 6.54 2.37
CA LEU A 111 5.65 5.30 2.05
C LEU A 111 6.43 5.40 0.73
N LEU A 112 5.85 6.03 -0.30
CA LEU A 112 6.57 6.32 -1.55
C LEU A 112 7.75 7.27 -1.32
N ASP A 113 7.61 8.28 -0.44
CA ASP A 113 8.67 9.24 -0.15
C ASP A 113 9.86 8.60 0.59
N LEU A 114 9.68 7.44 1.27
CA LEU A 114 10.77 6.67 1.87
C LEU A 114 11.71 6.04 0.82
N GLY A 115 11.26 5.89 -0.43
CA GLY A 115 12.12 5.61 -1.58
C GLY A 115 12.69 4.18 -1.66
N GLY A 116 12.16 3.22 -0.90
CA GLY A 116 12.55 1.81 -0.97
C GLY A 116 12.04 1.13 -2.24
N ARG A 117 12.90 0.44 -2.99
CA ARG A 117 12.48 -0.23 -4.25
C ARG A 117 11.39 -1.28 -4.04
N SER A 118 11.56 -2.16 -3.06
CA SER A 118 10.55 -3.19 -2.78
C SER A 118 9.22 -2.55 -2.36
N LEU A 119 9.26 -1.55 -1.48
CA LEU A 119 8.09 -0.77 -1.06
C LEU A 119 7.39 -0.06 -2.22
N ASN A 120 8.13 0.62 -3.09
CA ASN A 120 7.57 1.30 -4.25
C ASN A 120 6.94 0.31 -5.23
N SER A 121 7.58 -0.84 -5.46
CA SER A 121 7.01 -1.95 -6.24
C SER A 121 5.66 -2.39 -5.68
N SER A 122 5.63 -2.71 -4.39
CA SER A 122 4.42 -3.14 -3.69
C SER A 122 3.30 -2.10 -3.82
N ILE A 123 3.59 -0.83 -3.56
CA ILE A 123 2.58 0.24 -3.65
C ILE A 123 2.03 0.37 -5.08
N ILE A 124 2.91 0.35 -6.08
CA ILE A 124 2.53 0.50 -7.49
C ILE A 124 1.70 -0.70 -7.96
N CYS A 125 2.20 -1.92 -7.76
CA CYS A 125 1.62 -3.13 -8.34
C CYS A 125 0.40 -3.67 -7.62
N GLY A 126 0.24 -3.47 -6.31
CA GLY A 126 -0.95 -4.01 -5.65
C GLY A 126 -1.92 -2.97 -5.15
N VAL A 127 -1.48 -1.77 -4.72
CA VAL A 127 -2.43 -0.76 -4.23
C VAL A 127 -2.87 0.16 -5.36
N LEU A 128 -1.94 0.81 -6.03
CA LEU A 128 -2.28 1.79 -7.06
C LEU A 128 -2.85 1.12 -8.31
N GLN A 129 -2.28 -0.01 -8.73
CA GLN A 129 -2.85 -0.82 -9.80
C GLN A 129 -4.31 -1.16 -9.52
N ASP A 130 -4.62 -1.77 -8.38
CA ASP A 130 -5.98 -2.17 -8.07
C ASP A 130 -6.92 -0.96 -7.96
N ALA A 131 -6.53 0.03 -7.14
CA ALA A 131 -7.32 1.22 -6.86
C ALA A 131 -7.67 1.99 -8.13
N LEU A 132 -6.71 2.08 -9.06
CA LEU A 132 -6.91 2.68 -10.35
C LEU A 132 -7.69 1.71 -11.24
N VAL A 133 -7.16 0.55 -11.64
CA VAL A 133 -7.77 -0.36 -12.63
C VAL A 133 -9.23 -0.70 -12.34
N HIS A 134 -9.58 -1.00 -11.09
CA HIS A 134 -10.96 -1.32 -10.69
C HIS A 134 -11.84 -0.07 -10.46
N GLY A 135 -11.26 1.12 -10.61
CA GLY A 135 -11.95 2.40 -10.62
C GLY A 135 -12.42 2.82 -9.23
N HIS A 136 -11.76 2.32 -8.17
CA HIS A 136 -12.00 2.72 -6.79
C HIS A 136 -11.54 4.15 -6.52
N VAL A 137 -10.55 4.64 -7.27
CA VAL A 137 -10.08 6.01 -7.17
C VAL A 137 -10.07 6.63 -8.55
N ARG A 138 -10.74 7.79 -8.70
CA ARG A 138 -10.91 8.48 -9.98
C ARG A 138 -10.59 9.98 -9.84
N PRO A 139 -10.26 10.69 -10.93
CA PRO A 139 -10.11 12.14 -10.90
C PRO A 139 -11.33 12.83 -10.29
N GLY A 140 -11.11 13.80 -9.40
CA GLY A 140 -12.15 14.42 -8.57
C GLY A 140 -12.32 13.79 -7.18
N ALA A 141 -11.73 12.61 -6.94
CA ALA A 141 -11.62 12.07 -5.58
C ALA A 141 -10.56 12.89 -4.80
N PRO A 142 -10.86 13.38 -3.59
CA PRO A 142 -9.93 14.21 -2.82
C PRO A 142 -8.54 13.58 -2.64
N ALA A 143 -8.50 12.27 -2.46
CA ALA A 143 -7.31 11.47 -2.33
C ALA A 143 -6.39 11.57 -3.57
N LEU A 144 -6.94 11.31 -4.76
CA LEU A 144 -6.18 11.38 -6.02
C LEU A 144 -5.84 12.82 -6.41
N ASP A 145 -6.77 13.75 -6.19
CA ASP A 145 -6.55 15.16 -6.50
C ASP A 145 -5.38 15.74 -5.70
N ALA A 146 -5.18 15.30 -4.45
CA ALA A 146 -4.02 15.69 -3.66
C ALA A 146 -2.69 15.24 -4.29
N TRP A 147 -2.68 14.10 -5.00
CA TRP A 147 -1.50 13.60 -5.70
C TRP A 147 -1.30 14.31 -7.04
N LEU A 148 -2.36 14.45 -7.83
CA LEU A 148 -2.33 15.13 -9.13
C LEU A 148 -1.90 16.60 -8.99
N ASN A 149 -2.45 17.31 -8.01
CA ASN A 149 -2.18 18.72 -7.79
C ASN A 149 -1.00 18.99 -6.82
N GLY A 150 -0.48 17.94 -6.20
CA GLY A 150 0.64 18.00 -5.24
C GLY A 150 1.96 18.42 -5.88
N ARG A 151 3.03 18.49 -5.08
CA ARG A 151 4.39 18.83 -5.59
C ARG A 151 5.31 17.63 -5.80
N SER A 152 4.98 16.47 -5.22
CA SER A 152 5.81 15.26 -5.34
C SER A 152 5.86 14.81 -6.80
N VAL A 153 7.07 14.68 -7.34
CA VAL A 153 7.30 14.12 -8.66
C VAL A 153 7.08 12.62 -8.58
N GLU A 154 7.56 11.99 -7.51
CA GLU A 154 7.53 10.55 -7.24
C GLU A 154 6.12 9.99 -7.32
N ARG A 155 5.18 10.61 -6.60
CA ARG A 155 3.76 10.22 -6.61
C ARG A 155 3.12 10.34 -7.99
N LYS A 156 3.46 11.38 -8.75
CA LYS A 156 2.94 11.59 -10.11
C LYS A 156 3.52 10.60 -11.10
N MET A 157 4.81 10.31 -10.98
CA MET A 157 5.44 9.28 -11.81
C MET A 157 4.87 7.90 -11.47
N ALA A 158 4.61 7.59 -10.20
CA ALA A 158 3.93 6.35 -9.81
C ALA A 158 2.56 6.19 -10.49
N LEU A 159 1.75 7.26 -10.51
CA LEU A 159 0.48 7.28 -11.24
C LEU A 159 0.68 7.05 -12.75
N LEU A 160 1.67 7.71 -13.37
CA LEU A 160 1.97 7.56 -14.79
C LEU A 160 2.47 6.15 -15.13
N SER A 161 3.22 5.50 -14.24
CA SER A 161 3.68 4.12 -14.40
C SER A 161 2.52 3.13 -14.42
N VAL A 162 1.57 3.24 -13.48
CA VAL A 162 0.36 2.40 -13.48
C VAL A 162 -0.45 2.63 -14.77
N VAL A 163 -0.64 3.88 -15.16
CA VAL A 163 -1.43 4.21 -16.36
C VAL A 163 -0.73 3.74 -17.65
N GLN A 164 0.60 3.79 -17.73
CA GLN A 164 1.36 3.26 -18.86
C GLN A 164 1.08 1.77 -19.06
N TRP A 165 1.01 1.01 -17.98
CA TRP A 165 0.90 -0.44 -18.02
C TRP A 165 -0.52 -0.95 -18.26
N PHE A 166 -1.51 -0.32 -17.62
CA PHE A 166 -2.89 -0.79 -17.67
C PHE A 166 -3.77 -0.06 -18.71
N GLY A 167 -3.18 0.86 -19.48
CA GLY A 167 -3.81 1.49 -20.63
C GLY A 167 -4.12 2.97 -20.41
N ALA A 168 -3.28 3.82 -21.01
CA ALA A 168 -3.39 5.29 -20.92
C ALA A 168 -4.46 5.93 -21.81
N HIS A 169 -5.13 5.13 -22.66
CA HIS A 169 -5.77 5.68 -23.85
C HIS A 169 -7.29 5.83 -23.75
N GLU A 170 -7.94 5.20 -22.77
CA GLU A 170 -9.40 5.21 -22.63
C GLU A 170 -9.83 5.48 -21.18
N GLY A 171 -11.05 6.01 -21.02
CA GLY A 171 -11.66 6.21 -19.71
C GLY A 171 -10.99 7.28 -18.84
N TRP A 172 -11.04 7.07 -17.53
CA TRP A 172 -10.55 8.02 -16.52
C TRP A 172 -9.03 7.95 -16.32
N GLN A 173 -8.37 6.87 -16.78
CA GLN A 173 -6.92 6.74 -16.86
C GLN A 173 -6.35 7.85 -17.75
N ARG A 174 -6.99 8.11 -18.90
CA ARG A 174 -6.62 9.21 -19.80
C ARG A 174 -6.70 10.56 -19.09
N ALA A 175 -7.71 10.78 -18.26
CA ALA A 175 -7.88 12.03 -17.52
C ALA A 175 -6.74 12.27 -16.49
N ILE A 176 -6.17 11.21 -15.89
CA ILE A 176 -4.95 11.32 -15.07
C ILE A 176 -3.79 11.84 -15.92
N VAL A 177 -3.56 11.26 -17.10
CA VAL A 177 -2.46 11.67 -17.98
C VAL A 177 -2.66 13.11 -18.45
N GLU A 178 -3.87 13.46 -18.87
CA GLU A 178 -4.24 14.82 -19.33
C GLU A 178 -4.02 15.88 -18.23
N ALA A 179 -4.36 15.57 -16.97
CA ALA A 179 -4.08 16.45 -15.84
C ALA A 179 -2.57 16.72 -15.67
N LEU A 180 -1.73 15.71 -15.94
CA LEU A 180 -0.28 15.77 -15.75
C LEU A 180 0.49 16.36 -16.94
N VAL A 181 -0.12 16.54 -18.12
CA VAL A 181 0.50 17.19 -19.28
C VAL A 181 0.94 18.64 -18.99
N ARG A 182 0.21 19.31 -18.09
CA ARG A 182 0.45 20.71 -17.70
C ARG A 182 1.25 20.82 -16.41
N ASP A 183 1.79 19.71 -15.92
CA ASP A 183 2.57 19.71 -14.69
C ASP A 183 3.80 20.62 -14.82
N ARG A 184 4.18 21.26 -13.70
CA ARG A 184 5.35 22.16 -13.66
C ARG A 184 6.66 21.41 -13.79
N SER A 185 6.68 20.11 -13.44
CA SER A 185 7.85 19.26 -13.59
C SER A 185 8.03 18.88 -15.06
N PRO A 186 9.20 19.18 -15.68
CA PRO A 186 9.47 18.80 -17.06
C PRO A 186 9.42 17.29 -17.28
N ILE A 187 9.86 16.49 -16.31
CA ILE A 187 9.86 15.02 -16.43
C ILE A 187 8.42 14.47 -16.39
N VAL A 188 7.58 14.94 -15.45
CA VAL A 188 6.16 14.52 -15.37
C VAL A 188 5.42 14.90 -16.65
N SER A 189 5.54 16.17 -17.07
CA SER A 189 4.79 16.68 -18.22
C SER A 189 5.25 16.09 -19.56
N SER A 190 6.54 15.82 -19.74
CA SER A 190 7.05 15.16 -20.95
C SER A 190 6.64 13.70 -21.03
N THR A 191 6.69 12.98 -19.90
CA THR A 191 6.21 11.60 -19.79
C THR A 191 4.71 11.48 -20.06
N ALA A 192 3.90 12.35 -19.46
CA ALA A 192 2.45 12.38 -19.71
C ALA A 192 2.14 12.64 -21.21
N ARG A 193 2.86 13.57 -21.86
CA ARG A 193 2.70 13.80 -23.32
C ARG A 193 3.10 12.58 -24.15
N ALA A 194 4.19 11.91 -23.79
CA ALA A 194 4.62 10.70 -24.49
C ALA A 194 3.56 9.59 -24.40
N LEU A 195 2.98 9.37 -23.21
CA LEU A 195 1.88 8.42 -23.02
C LEU A 195 0.65 8.77 -23.88
N LEU A 196 0.20 10.03 -23.89
CA LEU A 196 -0.95 10.42 -24.73
C LEU A 196 -0.69 10.24 -26.22
N GLN A 197 0.56 10.37 -26.66
CA GLN A 197 0.97 10.21 -28.05
C GLN A 197 1.23 8.74 -28.43
N GLY A 198 1.07 7.79 -27.50
CA GLY A 198 1.42 6.38 -27.71
C GLY A 198 2.90 6.16 -27.99
N ARG A 199 3.76 7.09 -27.55
CA ARG A 199 5.20 7.00 -27.73
C ARG A 199 5.80 6.11 -26.63
N PRO A 200 6.88 5.38 -26.94
CA PRO A 200 7.66 4.71 -25.90
C PRO A 200 8.10 5.77 -24.88
N VAL A 201 7.69 5.58 -23.64
CA VAL A 201 8.26 6.31 -22.53
C VAL A 201 9.50 5.53 -22.10
N PRO A 202 10.65 6.17 -21.88
CA PRO A 202 11.77 5.50 -21.21
C PRO A 202 11.22 4.81 -19.96
N ASP A 203 11.55 3.54 -19.73
CA ASP A 203 11.12 2.77 -18.56
C ASP A 203 11.11 3.70 -17.36
N ILE A 204 9.92 4.12 -16.91
CA ILE A 204 9.73 5.34 -16.12
C ILE A 204 10.20 5.07 -14.71
N GLN A 205 11.50 4.94 -14.49
CA GLN A 205 12.04 4.45 -13.24
C GLN A 205 11.31 3.22 -12.70
N ALA A 206 10.42 2.54 -13.43
CA ALA A 206 9.55 1.51 -12.89
C ALA A 206 10.43 0.29 -12.68
N ARG A 207 11.23 -0.08 -13.68
CA ARG A 207 12.29 -1.08 -13.52
C ARG A 207 13.34 -0.71 -12.46
N GLU A 208 13.63 0.58 -12.24
CA GLU A 208 14.55 1.02 -11.19
C GLU A 208 13.90 1.10 -9.79
N TRP A 209 12.61 1.36 -9.71
CA TRP A 209 11.81 1.54 -8.50
C TRP A 209 11.20 0.25 -8.05
N ALA A 210 11.01 -0.72 -8.93
CA ALA A 210 10.33 -1.96 -8.62
C ALA A 210 11.11 -3.21 -9.05
N GLY A 211 12.32 -3.03 -9.62
CA GLY A 211 13.21 -4.14 -9.94
C GLY A 211 12.63 -5.07 -11.01
N ASN A 212 13.12 -6.31 -11.04
CA ASN A 212 12.56 -7.38 -11.89
C ASN A 212 11.19 -7.87 -11.41
N ASP A 213 10.73 -7.47 -10.21
CA ASP A 213 9.45 -7.93 -9.64
C ASP A 213 8.24 -7.36 -10.37
N LEU A 214 8.46 -6.36 -11.22
CA LEU A 214 7.48 -5.82 -12.14
C LEU A 214 6.96 -6.81 -13.18
N GLU A 215 7.73 -7.84 -13.55
CA GLU A 215 7.26 -8.91 -14.45
C GLU A 215 6.33 -9.90 -13.74
N ARG A 216 6.18 -9.77 -12.42
CA ARG A 216 5.25 -10.58 -11.58
C ARG A 216 3.98 -9.83 -11.21
N CYS A 217 3.90 -8.55 -11.58
CA CYS A 217 2.66 -7.82 -11.78
C CYS A 217 2.11 -8.24 -13.16
#